data_AF-A0A3V4QFJ1-F1
#
_entry.id   AF-A0A3V4QFJ1-F1
#
_cell.length_a   1.000
_cell.length_b   1.000
_cell.length_c   1.000
_cell.angle_alpha   90.00
_cell.angle_beta   90.00
_cell.angle_gamma   90.00
#
_symmetry.space_group_name_H-M   'P 1'
#
loop_
_entity.id
_entity.type
_entity.pdbx_description
1 polymer ?
#
loop_
_entity_poly.entity_id
_entity_poly.type
_entity_poly.pdbx_seq_one_letter_code
_entity_poly.pdbx_strand_id
1 'polypeptide(L)'
;ISIRGGINLYQYAPNPLSWIDPLGLDVVRVYHYTSKDGYNGIMGSGTIQTKDPGARGKGSIQGKPQGVYVTTLSPEELKSSGLRGKMGLTKEKSTHFISFEIDSSKVKRVDRQNGYLRLYIEEDIVLRDVNNKLRGDVKHGASGCK
;
A
#
# COMPACT_ATOMS: atom_id res chain seq x y z
N ILE A 1 -6.24 -41.47 -52.00
CA ILE A 1 -5.60 -41.23 -50.68
C ILE A 1 -5.86 -39.77 -50.29
N SER A 2 -6.65 -39.53 -49.23
CA SER A 2 -6.42 -38.52 -48.19
C SER A 2 -7.67 -38.37 -47.34
N ILE A 3 -7.60 -38.94 -46.15
CA ILE A 3 -8.42 -38.65 -44.99
C ILE A 3 -7.94 -37.32 -44.40
N ARG A 4 -8.85 -36.41 -44.01
CA ARG A 4 -8.68 -35.53 -42.84
C ARG A 4 -9.93 -34.69 -42.61
N GLY A 5 -10.56 -34.97 -41.47
CA GLY A 5 -11.86 -34.48 -41.05
C GLY A 5 -11.98 -32.96 -41.05
N GLY A 6 -13.20 -32.53 -41.36
CA GLY A 6 -13.64 -31.15 -41.21
C GLY A 6 -13.35 -30.66 -39.80
N ILE A 7 -12.65 -29.53 -39.73
CA ILE A 7 -12.49 -28.76 -38.51
C ILE A 7 -13.89 -28.33 -38.11
N ASN A 8 -14.36 -28.88 -36.99
CA ASN A 8 -15.63 -28.49 -36.38
C ASN A 8 -15.56 -26.98 -36.10
N LEU A 9 -16.51 -26.21 -36.65
CA LEU A 9 -16.63 -24.76 -36.50
C LEU A 9 -17.08 -24.31 -35.10
N TYR A 10 -16.93 -25.16 -34.08
CA TYR A 10 -17.01 -24.71 -32.69
C TYR A 10 -15.65 -24.16 -32.28
N GLN A 11 -15.35 -22.98 -32.83
CA GLN A 11 -14.33 -22.13 -32.26
C GLN A 11 -14.77 -21.81 -30.83
N TYR A 12 -14.22 -22.56 -29.88
CA TYR A 12 -14.02 -22.05 -28.54
C TYR A 12 -13.15 -20.81 -28.72
N ALA A 13 -13.78 -19.64 -28.80
CA ALA A 13 -13.10 -18.45 -28.34
C ALA A 13 -12.64 -18.82 -26.92
N PRO A 14 -11.33 -18.77 -26.60
CA PRO A 14 -10.94 -18.68 -25.21
C PRO A 14 -11.54 -17.36 -24.74
N ASN A 15 -12.79 -17.44 -24.29
CA ASN A 15 -13.49 -16.36 -23.66
C ASN A 15 -12.51 -15.92 -22.58
N PRO A 16 -11.94 -14.71 -22.62
CA PRO A 16 -11.28 -14.18 -21.47
C PRO A 16 -12.43 -13.83 -20.52
N LEU A 17 -13.03 -14.85 -19.91
CA LEU A 17 -13.55 -14.77 -18.57
C LEU A 17 -12.33 -14.54 -17.65
N SER A 18 -11.61 -13.44 -17.89
CA SER A 18 -11.14 -12.60 -16.83
C SER A 18 -12.39 -12.39 -16.00
N TRP A 19 -12.46 -13.07 -14.87
CA TRP A 19 -13.44 -12.79 -13.85
C TRP A 19 -13.49 -11.27 -13.72
N ILE A 20 -14.53 -10.66 -14.28
CA ILE A 20 -14.94 -9.33 -13.91
C ILE A 20 -15.46 -9.58 -12.52
N ASP A 21 -14.62 -9.38 -11.52
CA ASP A 21 -15.01 -9.39 -10.12
C ASP A 21 -16.01 -8.25 -9.94
N PRO A 22 -17.33 -8.53 -9.83
CA PRO A 22 -18.35 -7.49 -9.71
C PRO A 22 -18.42 -6.96 -8.27
N LEU A 23 -17.71 -7.60 -7.34
CA LEU A 23 -17.60 -7.15 -5.96
C LEU A 23 -16.37 -6.28 -5.90
N GLY A 24 -16.55 -4.96 -5.81
CA GLY A 24 -15.47 -3.96 -5.72
C GLY A 24 -14.60 -4.05 -4.45
N LEU A 25 -14.26 -5.26 -3.99
CA LEU A 25 -13.26 -5.60 -2.99
C LEU A 25 -11.88 -5.56 -3.64
N ASP A 26 -11.52 -4.43 -4.25
CA ASP A 26 -10.18 -4.23 -4.77
C ASP A 26 -9.26 -4.05 -3.56
N VAL A 27 -8.66 -5.16 -3.12
CA VAL A 27 -7.69 -5.18 -2.03
C VAL A 27 -6.37 -4.68 -2.58
N VAL A 28 -5.93 -3.53 -2.09
CA VAL A 28 -4.68 -2.91 -2.51
C VAL A 28 -3.62 -3.12 -1.45
N ARG A 29 -2.46 -3.57 -1.90
CA ARG A 29 -1.29 -3.67 -1.04
C ARG A 29 -0.63 -2.30 -0.90
N VAL A 30 -0.58 -1.82 0.33
CA VAL A 30 -0.01 -0.51 0.65
C VAL A 30 1.22 -0.64 1.53
N TYR A 31 2.10 0.35 1.44
CA TYR A 31 3.37 0.43 2.13
C TYR A 31 3.40 1.69 2.99
N HIS A 32 3.63 1.48 4.29
CA HIS A 32 3.90 2.52 5.26
C HIS A 32 5.41 2.58 5.51
N TYR A 33 6.04 3.69 5.14
CA TYR A 33 7.46 3.94 5.41
C TYR A 33 7.64 4.71 6.71
N THR A 34 8.57 4.23 7.54
CA THR A 34 8.85 4.84 8.85
C THR A 34 10.33 4.74 9.24
N SER A 35 10.70 5.47 10.29
CA SER A 35 12.03 5.39 10.89
C SER A 35 12.17 4.14 11.76
N LYS A 36 13.41 3.79 12.13
CA LYS A 36 13.66 2.63 13.01
C LYS A 36 12.89 2.72 14.34
N ASP A 37 12.86 3.90 14.95
CA ASP A 37 12.13 4.10 16.21
C ASP A 37 10.61 4.00 16.02
N GLY A 38 10.11 4.58 14.92
CA GLY A 38 8.69 4.47 14.56
C GLY A 38 8.28 3.04 14.27
N TYR A 39 9.13 2.28 13.57
CA TYR A 39 8.93 0.84 13.33
C TYR A 39 8.86 0.06 14.65
N ASN A 40 9.83 0.25 15.56
CA ASN A 40 9.82 -0.43 16.85
C ASN A 40 8.56 -0.10 17.67
N GLY A 41 8.12 1.15 17.66
CA GLY A 41 6.89 1.57 18.32
C GLY A 41 5.64 0.90 17.75
N ILE A 42 5.51 0.85 16.42
CA ILE A 42 4.38 0.20 15.73
C ILE A 42 4.40 -1.31 15.96
N MET A 43 5.57 -1.95 15.87
CA MET A 43 5.69 -3.39 16.10
C MET A 43 5.42 -3.75 17.56
N GLY A 44 5.76 -2.87 18.50
CA GLY A 44 5.45 -3.01 19.93
C GLY A 44 3.96 -2.88 20.23
N SER A 45 3.30 -1.83 19.71
CA SER A 45 1.86 -1.59 19.91
C SER A 45 0.97 -2.53 19.10
N GLY A 46 1.42 -2.97 17.92
CA GLY A 46 0.62 -3.74 16.98
C GLY A 46 -0.39 -2.90 16.17
N THR A 47 -0.34 -1.57 16.28
CA THR A 47 -1.29 -0.67 15.63
C THR A 47 -0.58 0.55 15.06
N ILE A 48 -0.92 0.90 13.81
CA ILE A 48 -0.53 2.17 13.20
C ILE A 48 -1.61 3.18 13.52
N GLN A 49 -1.33 4.05 14.47
CA GLN A 49 -2.23 5.14 14.85
C GLN A 49 -2.22 6.26 13.81
N THR A 50 -3.39 6.81 13.55
CA THR A 50 -3.55 8.03 12.78
C THR A 50 -2.80 9.16 13.48
N LYS A 51 -2.08 9.97 12.70
CA LYS A 51 -1.38 11.14 13.23
C LYS A 51 -1.82 12.37 12.48
N ASP A 52 -2.08 13.43 13.22
CA ASP A 52 -2.21 14.75 12.64
C ASP A 52 -0.80 15.27 12.28
N PRO A 53 -0.46 15.43 10.99
CA PRO A 53 0.79 16.05 10.60
C PRO A 53 0.88 17.53 11.00
N GLY A 54 -0.26 18.21 11.22
CA GLY A 54 -0.38 19.63 11.59
C GLY A 54 0.00 19.92 13.05
N ALA A 55 -0.32 19.01 13.97
CA ALA A 55 -0.03 19.12 15.40
C ALA A 55 1.47 19.11 15.79
N ARG A 56 2.38 18.82 14.85
CA ARG A 56 3.83 18.68 15.12
C ARG A 56 4.59 19.99 15.41
N GLY A 57 3.90 21.12 15.50
CA GLY A 57 4.54 22.42 15.78
C GLY A 57 5.38 22.95 14.61
N LYS A 58 6.49 23.64 14.90
CA LYS A 58 7.28 24.36 13.88
C LYS A 58 7.79 23.41 12.77
N GLY A 59 7.38 23.67 11.53
CA GLY A 59 7.67 22.81 10.37
C GLY A 59 6.60 21.74 10.08
N SER A 60 5.45 21.80 10.76
CA SER A 60 4.28 20.98 10.43
C SER A 60 3.70 21.39 9.08
N ILE A 61 3.16 20.39 8.36
CA ILE A 61 2.46 20.65 7.11
C ILE A 61 1.01 20.91 7.48
N GLN A 62 0.66 22.18 7.67
CA GLN A 62 -0.71 22.62 7.95
C GLN A 62 -1.62 22.32 6.75
N GLY A 63 -2.89 21.98 7.03
CA GLY A 63 -3.92 21.71 6.01
C GLY A 63 -3.98 20.28 5.47
N LYS A 64 -3.21 19.34 6.04
CA LYS A 64 -3.28 17.92 5.66
C LYS A 64 -4.22 17.13 6.58
N PRO A 65 -4.98 16.16 6.05
CA PRO A 65 -5.89 15.37 6.86
C PRO A 65 -5.14 14.53 7.89
N GLN A 66 -5.75 14.34 9.06
CA GLN A 66 -5.30 13.36 10.02
C GLN A 66 -5.43 11.97 9.41
N GLY A 67 -4.36 11.19 9.48
CA GLY A 67 -4.39 9.84 8.93
C GLY A 67 -3.06 9.13 8.94
N VAL A 68 -3.12 7.84 8.59
CA VAL A 68 -1.95 7.01 8.29
C VAL A 68 -1.59 7.20 6.82
N TYR A 69 -0.40 7.75 6.58
CA TYR A 69 0.10 7.97 5.23
C TYR A 69 0.76 6.71 4.68
N VAL A 70 0.35 6.31 3.48
CA VAL A 70 0.83 5.11 2.79
C VAL A 70 1.09 5.39 1.31
N THR A 71 1.73 4.45 0.63
CA THR A 71 1.94 4.47 -0.81
C THR A 71 1.80 3.06 -1.38
N THR A 72 1.53 2.93 -2.67
CA THR A 72 1.54 1.63 -3.37
C THR A 72 2.94 1.23 -3.83
N LEU A 73 3.93 2.13 -3.75
CA LEU A 73 5.30 1.84 -4.20
C LEU A 73 6.02 0.89 -3.22
N SER A 74 6.52 -0.20 -3.77
CA SER A 74 7.42 -1.10 -3.08
C SER A 74 8.78 -0.43 -2.79
N PRO A 75 9.57 -0.98 -1.85
CA PRO A 75 10.87 -0.41 -1.50
C PRO A 75 11.84 -0.34 -2.69
N GLU A 76 11.77 -1.33 -3.58
CA GLU A 76 12.59 -1.39 -4.79
C GLU A 76 12.22 -0.28 -5.78
N GLU A 77 10.92 -0.08 -6.01
CA GLU A 77 10.41 0.99 -6.85
C GLU A 77 10.69 2.37 -6.26
N LEU A 78 10.57 2.53 -4.94
CA LEU A 78 10.89 3.78 -4.25
C LEU A 78 12.37 4.14 -4.42
N LYS A 79 13.26 3.14 -4.36
CA LYS A 79 14.70 3.31 -4.55
C LYS A 79 15.04 3.65 -6.01
N SER A 80 14.42 2.97 -6.97
CA SER A 80 14.67 3.18 -8.41
C SER A 80 14.12 4.51 -8.91
N SER A 81 12.93 4.88 -8.47
CA SER A 81 12.19 6.06 -8.98
C SER A 81 12.64 7.40 -8.38
N GLY A 82 13.30 7.39 -7.21
CA GLY A 82 13.69 8.61 -6.51
C GLY A 82 12.51 9.45 -5.99
N LEU A 83 11.29 8.89 -5.96
CA LEU A 83 10.06 9.60 -5.61
C LEU A 83 9.91 9.90 -4.10
N ARG A 84 10.86 9.41 -3.28
CA ARG A 84 10.93 9.61 -1.82
C ARG A 84 10.72 11.07 -1.41
N GLY A 85 11.40 12.00 -2.08
CA GLY A 85 11.30 13.43 -1.76
C GLY A 85 9.90 14.00 -2.06
N LYS A 86 9.28 13.58 -3.17
CA LYS A 86 7.92 14.00 -3.56
C LYS A 86 6.86 13.52 -2.57
N MET A 87 7.07 12.38 -1.93
CA MET A 87 6.19 11.86 -0.87
C MET A 87 6.34 12.61 0.47
N GLY A 88 7.44 13.36 0.65
CA GLY A 88 7.81 13.99 1.92
C GLY A 88 8.46 13.02 2.91
N LEU A 89 9.06 11.94 2.42
CA LEU A 89 9.82 10.99 3.25
C LEU A 89 11.26 11.48 3.41
N THR A 90 11.69 11.68 4.66
CA THR A 90 13.11 11.93 4.97
C THR A 90 13.91 10.64 4.88
N LYS A 91 15.26 10.75 4.84
CA LYS A 91 16.16 9.59 4.73
C LYS A 91 15.96 8.62 5.90
N GLU A 92 15.77 9.16 7.10
CA GLU A 92 15.45 8.40 8.30
C GLU A 92 14.11 7.67 8.19
N LYS A 93 13.06 8.36 7.71
CA LYS A 93 11.70 7.82 7.59
C LYS A 93 11.54 6.82 6.46
N SER A 94 12.51 6.69 5.56
CA SER A 94 12.51 5.66 4.53
C SER A 94 13.25 4.39 4.95
N THR A 95 13.75 4.26 6.19
CA THR A 95 14.63 3.13 6.57
C THR A 95 13.89 1.79 6.69
N HIS A 96 12.67 1.80 7.25
CA HIS A 96 11.85 0.62 7.45
C HIS A 96 10.51 0.78 6.76
N PHE A 97 9.91 -0.34 6.39
CA PHE A 97 8.57 -0.38 5.82
C PHE A 97 7.71 -1.43 6.51
N ILE A 98 6.41 -1.17 6.52
CA ILE A 98 5.36 -2.10 6.91
C ILE A 98 4.35 -2.08 5.78
N SER A 99 4.11 -3.22 5.19
CA SER A 99 3.12 -3.42 4.13
C SER A 99 1.98 -4.27 4.64
N PHE A 100 0.77 -3.97 4.19
CA PHE A 100 -0.44 -4.69 4.57
C PHE A 100 -1.48 -4.53 3.45
N GLU A 101 -2.50 -5.38 3.51
CA GLU A 101 -3.60 -5.36 2.56
C GLU A 101 -4.79 -4.62 3.16
N ILE A 102 -5.35 -3.69 2.38
CA ILE A 102 -6.51 -2.90 2.76
C ILE A 102 -7.44 -2.73 1.55
N ASP A 103 -8.73 -2.62 1.81
CA ASP A 103 -9.72 -2.25 0.81
C ASP A 103 -9.39 -0.87 0.21
N SER A 104 -9.30 -0.80 -1.12
CA SER A 104 -9.06 0.43 -1.87
C SER A 104 -10.02 1.56 -1.52
N SER A 105 -11.26 1.23 -1.13
CA SER A 105 -12.30 2.18 -0.73
C SER A 105 -11.92 3.00 0.51
N LYS A 106 -11.08 2.42 1.39
CA LYS A 106 -10.59 3.09 2.61
C LYS A 106 -9.41 4.01 2.36
N VAL A 107 -8.79 3.90 1.19
CA VAL A 107 -7.56 4.61 0.85
C VAL A 107 -7.90 5.87 0.08
N LYS A 108 -7.67 7.03 0.70
CA LYS A 108 -7.94 8.34 0.10
C LYS A 108 -6.68 8.94 -0.51
N ARG A 109 -6.85 9.69 -1.60
CA ARG A 109 -5.76 10.38 -2.31
C ARG A 109 -5.59 11.79 -1.75
N VAL A 110 -4.36 12.21 -1.47
CA VAL A 110 -4.09 13.59 -1.00
C VAL A 110 -4.23 14.62 -2.12
N ASP A 111 -3.73 14.30 -3.32
CA ASP A 111 -3.70 15.21 -4.46
C ASP A 111 -4.37 14.58 -5.70
N ARG A 112 -5.01 15.43 -6.52
CA ARG A 112 -5.69 15.00 -7.74
C ARG A 112 -4.71 14.60 -8.87
N GLN A 113 -3.51 15.18 -8.88
CA GLN A 113 -2.50 14.97 -9.93
C GLN A 113 -1.47 13.85 -9.62
N ASN A 114 -1.08 13.70 -8.35
CA ASN A 114 -0.06 12.74 -7.90
C ASN A 114 -0.62 11.70 -6.92
N GLY A 115 -1.89 11.35 -7.10
CA GLY A 115 -2.67 10.57 -6.13
C GLY A 115 -2.08 9.22 -5.73
N TYR A 116 -1.23 8.59 -6.56
CA TYR A 116 -0.57 7.32 -6.25
C TYR A 116 0.67 7.46 -5.34
N LEU A 117 1.29 8.64 -5.31
CA LEU A 117 2.49 8.87 -4.53
C LEU A 117 2.18 8.98 -3.03
N ARG A 118 1.05 9.61 -2.71
CA ARG A 118 0.68 9.89 -1.34
C ARG A 118 -0.79 9.58 -1.10
N LEU A 119 -1.00 8.47 -0.42
CA LEU A 119 -2.30 8.00 0.02
C LEU A 119 -2.40 8.18 1.53
N TYR A 120 -3.62 8.30 2.04
CA TYR A 120 -3.88 8.35 3.47
C TYR A 120 -5.12 7.54 3.83
N ILE A 121 -5.11 7.05 5.07
CA ILE A 121 -6.18 6.27 5.68
C ILE A 121 -6.58 7.01 6.96
N GLU A 122 -7.86 7.29 7.14
CA GLU A 122 -8.37 8.05 8.30
C GLU A 122 -8.60 7.18 9.54
N GLU A 123 -8.47 5.86 9.38
CA GLU A 123 -8.66 4.87 10.44
C GLU A 123 -7.31 4.39 11.00
N ASP A 124 -7.32 4.01 12.27
CA ASP A 124 -6.20 3.30 12.89
C ASP A 124 -6.10 1.88 12.30
N ILE A 125 -4.87 1.45 12.00
CA ILE A 125 -4.64 0.19 11.32
C ILE A 125 -4.10 -0.84 12.30
N VAL A 126 -4.94 -1.82 12.64
CA VAL A 126 -4.54 -2.92 13.50
C VAL A 126 -3.79 -3.96 12.66
N LEU A 127 -2.54 -4.22 13.04
CA LEU A 127 -1.64 -5.15 12.36
C LEU A 127 -1.66 -6.54 12.98
N ARG A 128 -2.27 -6.70 14.17
CA ARG A 128 -2.35 -7.96 14.90
C ARG A 128 -3.72 -8.62 14.77
N ASP A 129 -3.73 -9.94 14.83
CA ASP A 129 -4.93 -10.75 14.89
C ASP A 129 -5.47 -10.86 16.32
N VAL A 130 -6.58 -11.58 16.48
CA VAL A 130 -7.20 -11.87 17.79
C VAL A 130 -6.28 -12.62 18.76
N ASN A 131 -5.25 -13.29 18.24
CA ASN A 131 -4.26 -14.02 19.03
C ASN A 131 -3.01 -13.18 19.34
N ASN A 132 -3.06 -11.87 19.07
CA ASN A 132 -1.95 -10.95 19.25
C ASN A 132 -0.71 -11.28 18.38
N LYS A 133 -0.88 -12.07 17.33
CA LYS A 133 0.13 -12.35 16.29
C LYS A 133 -0.03 -11.37 15.15
N LEU A 134 1.03 -11.11 14.40
CA LEU A 134 0.92 -10.31 13.18
C LEU A 134 0.00 -11.00 12.18
N ARG A 135 -0.90 -10.23 11.56
CA ARG A 135 -1.75 -10.76 10.50
C ARG A 135 -0.90 -11.28 9.34
N GLY A 136 -1.35 -12.35 8.69
CA GLY A 136 -0.59 -13.02 7.63
C GLY A 136 -0.33 -12.18 6.39
N ASP A 137 -1.14 -11.15 6.15
CA ASP A 137 -0.97 -10.19 5.05
C ASP A 137 0.08 -9.11 5.33
N VAL A 138 0.48 -8.93 6.59
CA VAL A 138 1.43 -7.90 6.99
C VAL A 138 2.86 -8.39 6.71
N LYS A 139 3.58 -7.69 5.83
CA LYS A 139 5.03 -7.89 5.64
C LYS A 139 5.78 -6.64 6.02
N HIS A 140 6.89 -6.80 6.74
CA HIS A 140 7.67 -5.67 7.22
C HIS A 140 9.16 -5.96 7.09
N GLY A 141 9.99 -4.92 7.06
CA GLY A 141 11.42 -5.08 6.94
C GLY A 141 12.18 -3.78 6.74
N ALA A 142 13.49 -3.90 6.53
CA ALA A 142 14.33 -2.79 6.10
C ALA A 142 14.08 -2.51 4.60
N SER A 143 13.88 -1.25 4.24
CA SER A 143 13.59 -0.86 2.86
C SER A 143 14.81 -0.92 1.93
N GLY A 144 16.02 -0.95 2.49
CA GLY A 144 17.27 -0.85 1.74
C GLY A 144 17.50 0.51 1.06
N CYS A 145 16.64 1.51 1.30
CA CYS A 145 16.88 2.89 0.89
C CYS A 145 17.97 3.49 1.79
N LYS A 146 19.14 3.74 1.21
CA LYS A 146 20.26 4.47 1.85
C LYS A 146 20.27 5.93 1.43
#